data_AF-A0A929Z4Y8-F1
#
_entry.id   AF-A0A929Z4Y8-F1
#
_cell.length_a   1.000
_cell.length_b   1.000
_cell.length_c   1.000
_cell.angle_alpha   90.00
_cell.angle_beta   90.00
_cell.angle_gamma   90.00
#
_symmetry.space_group_name_H-M   'P 1'
#
loop_
_entity.id
_entity.type
_entity.pdbx_description
1 polymer ?
#
loop_
_entity_poly.entity_id
_entity_poly.type
_entity_poly.pdbx_seq_one_letter_code
_entity_poly.pdbx_strand_id
1 'polypeptide(L)'
;MGRKKATKTLSSYFPHDSNARNDERLVNVRMKHGPAGYGVYFMLVERLREDPEYMSVVDYNLIAFDLRIDASLAKSIIRDFGLFAFTVDPERGECFYSESLRQRMARKDEITAKRKAASAIGVSVRQENREKTKTAETSNQMVTETQPNGTPNGSEKRTKGKESKVKENSTSSPYVEEAHAAKPLRNAGARDEAASVAPSAGGGSKDKGDFDLAAFARYFNETMAAHGAQIPRVRSLPP
;
A
#
# COMPACT_ATOMS: atom_id res chain seq x y z
N MET A 1 -29.25 -23.38 17.15
CA MET A 1 -28.66 -22.08 16.76
C MET A 1 -27.18 -22.24 16.42
N GLY A 2 -26.79 -22.11 15.16
CA GLY A 2 -25.37 -22.12 14.78
C GLY A 2 -24.66 -20.83 15.21
N ARG A 3 -23.53 -20.95 15.90
CA ARG A 3 -22.67 -19.80 16.24
C ARG A 3 -22.21 -19.13 14.95
N LYS A 4 -22.69 -17.92 14.66
CA LYS A 4 -22.09 -17.05 13.64
C LYS A 4 -20.64 -16.81 14.09
N LYS A 5 -19.67 -17.28 13.30
CA LYS A 5 -18.25 -17.01 13.57
C LYS A 5 -18.07 -15.49 13.51
N ALA A 6 -17.49 -14.90 14.56
CA ALA A 6 -17.08 -13.51 14.55
C ALA A 6 -16.15 -13.30 13.35
N THR A 7 -16.57 -12.48 12.39
CA THR A 7 -15.71 -12.00 11.32
C THR A 7 -14.61 -11.20 11.98
N LYS A 8 -13.38 -11.74 12.01
CA LYS A 8 -12.19 -11.02 12.42
C LYS A 8 -12.14 -9.74 11.58
N THR A 9 -12.35 -8.59 12.21
CA THR A 9 -12.12 -7.28 11.61
C THR A 9 -10.62 -7.15 11.39
N LEU A 10 -10.17 -7.69 10.26
CA LEU A 10 -8.81 -7.50 9.80
C LEU A 10 -8.60 -5.99 9.67
N SER A 11 -7.59 -5.47 10.36
CA SER A 11 -7.05 -4.13 10.15
C SER A 11 -7.00 -3.86 8.64
N SER A 12 -7.96 -3.04 8.17
CA SER A 12 -8.30 -2.95 6.74
C SER A 12 -7.43 -1.90 6.09
N TYR A 13 -6.19 -2.28 5.77
CA TYR A 13 -5.26 -1.45 5.01
C TYR A 13 -5.94 -0.87 3.76
N PHE A 14 -5.74 0.43 3.53
CA PHE A 14 -6.01 1.05 2.24
C PHE A 14 -4.81 1.87 1.77
N PRO A 15 -4.61 1.93 0.44
CA PRO A 15 -3.58 2.79 -0.12
C PRO A 15 -3.92 4.27 0.13
N HIS A 16 -2.90 5.03 0.52
CA HIS A 16 -2.89 6.49 0.53
C HIS A 16 -1.60 6.97 -0.13
N ASP A 17 -1.54 8.26 -0.47
CA ASP A 17 -0.39 8.82 -1.18
C ASP A 17 0.80 8.92 -0.23
N SER A 18 1.89 8.23 -0.54
CA SER A 18 3.09 8.21 0.32
C SER A 18 3.73 9.59 0.49
N ASN A 19 3.49 10.50 -0.46
CA ASN A 19 3.97 11.87 -0.44
C ASN A 19 2.91 12.89 0.02
N ALA A 20 1.78 12.46 0.60
CA ALA A 20 0.66 13.34 0.96
C ALA A 20 1.10 14.55 1.82
N ARG A 21 2.15 14.43 2.63
CA ARG A 21 2.68 15.56 3.40
C ARG A 21 3.09 16.77 2.52
N ASN A 22 3.51 16.51 1.28
CA ASN A 22 4.01 17.51 0.34
C ASN A 22 2.90 18.07 -0.58
N ASP A 23 1.67 17.56 -0.48
CA ASP A 23 0.54 18.14 -1.20
C ASP A 23 0.31 19.59 -0.74
N GLU A 24 0.19 20.52 -1.69
CA GLU A 24 0.06 21.95 -1.40
C GLU A 24 -1.15 22.27 -0.51
N ARG A 25 -2.27 21.55 -0.68
CA ARG A 25 -3.48 21.74 0.15
C ARG A 25 -3.20 21.30 1.59
N LEU A 26 -2.47 20.20 1.77
CA LEU A 26 -2.09 19.71 3.10
C LEU A 26 -0.93 20.52 3.72
N VAL A 27 -0.08 21.15 2.92
CA VAL A 27 0.86 22.17 3.39
C VAL A 27 0.08 23.37 3.94
N ASN A 28 -0.93 23.87 3.21
CA ASN A 28 -1.79 24.96 3.67
C ASN A 28 -2.53 24.61 4.97
N VAL A 29 -3.01 23.38 5.12
CA VAL A 29 -3.57 22.88 6.39
C VAL A 29 -2.56 23.00 7.51
N ARG A 30 -1.33 22.53 7.30
CA ARG A 30 -0.28 22.59 8.33
C ARG A 30 0.14 24.03 8.66
N MET A 31 0.10 24.93 7.69
CA MET A 31 0.37 26.35 7.94
C MET A 31 -0.68 26.99 8.87
N LYS A 32 -1.96 26.63 8.72
CA LYS A 32 -3.07 27.23 9.50
C LYS A 32 -3.35 26.49 10.82
N HIS A 33 -3.33 25.16 10.80
CA HIS A 33 -3.78 24.28 11.89
C HIS A 33 -2.69 23.35 12.43
N GLY A 34 -1.45 23.51 11.95
CA GLY A 34 -0.32 22.72 12.40
C GLY A 34 -0.46 21.21 12.12
N PRO A 35 0.27 20.35 12.85
CA PRO A 35 0.16 18.90 12.72
C PRO A 35 -1.22 18.37 13.14
N ALA A 36 -1.96 19.08 13.99
CA ALA A 36 -3.31 18.70 14.39
C ALA A 36 -4.27 18.67 13.19
N GLY A 37 -4.28 19.73 12.37
CA GLY A 37 -5.09 19.75 11.14
C GLY A 37 -4.75 18.64 10.15
N TYR A 38 -3.46 18.29 10.05
CA TYR A 38 -3.00 17.18 9.21
C TYR A 38 -3.53 15.83 9.71
N GLY A 39 -3.47 15.60 11.03
CA GLY A 39 -4.08 14.41 11.64
C GLY A 39 -5.59 14.34 11.40
N VAL A 40 -6.30 15.45 11.61
CA VAL A 40 -7.75 15.54 11.38
C VAL A 40 -8.12 15.20 9.94
N TYR A 41 -7.34 15.65 8.95
CA TYR A 41 -7.57 15.25 7.56
C TYR A 41 -7.56 13.72 7.38
N PHE A 42 -6.58 13.02 7.96
CA PHE A 42 -6.54 11.55 7.87
C PHE A 42 -7.67 10.88 8.63
N MET A 43 -8.05 11.39 9.81
CA MET A 43 -9.21 10.89 10.55
C MET A 43 -10.50 11.04 9.73
N LEU A 44 -10.66 12.15 8.99
CA LEU A 44 -11.78 12.33 8.07
C LEU A 44 -11.73 11.34 6.91
N VAL A 45 -10.57 11.10 6.32
CA VAL A 45 -10.40 10.10 5.24
C VAL A 45 -10.72 8.68 5.74
N GLU A 46 -10.35 8.34 6.97
CA GLU A 46 -10.69 7.07 7.63
C GLU A 46 -12.21 6.95 7.85
N ARG A 47 -12.85 8.02 8.35
CA ARG A 47 -14.31 8.07 8.49
C ARG A 47 -15.03 7.86 7.16
N LEU A 48 -14.58 8.54 6.09
CA LEU A 48 -15.14 8.35 4.76
C LEU A 48 -14.98 6.90 4.30
N ARG A 49 -13.84 6.27 4.59
CA ARG A 49 -13.55 4.89 4.19
C ARG A 49 -14.48 3.84 4.83
N GLU A 50 -15.11 4.15 5.96
CA GLU A 50 -16.06 3.26 6.63
C GLU A 50 -17.47 3.30 6.03
N ASP A 51 -17.83 4.39 5.34
CA ASP A 51 -19.12 4.53 4.67
C ASP A 51 -19.14 3.76 3.33
N PRO A 52 -20.22 3.03 2.99
CA PRO A 52 -20.32 2.27 1.74
C PRO A 52 -20.16 3.10 0.45
N GLU A 53 -20.52 4.37 0.49
CA GLU A 53 -20.43 5.29 -0.65
C GLU A 53 -19.20 6.21 -0.57
N TYR A 54 -18.37 6.00 0.45
CA TYR A 54 -17.16 6.78 0.72
C TYR A 54 -17.43 8.28 0.95
N MET A 55 -18.59 8.59 1.55
CA MET A 55 -19.03 9.95 1.86
C MET A 55 -19.43 10.09 3.34
N SER A 56 -19.50 11.33 3.82
CA SER A 56 -20.04 11.64 5.15
C SER A 56 -20.96 12.84 5.06
N VAL A 57 -22.04 12.81 5.83
CA VAL A 57 -22.92 13.96 6.03
C VAL A 57 -22.13 15.13 6.64
N VAL A 58 -22.41 16.34 6.18
CA VAL A 58 -21.85 17.57 6.74
C VAL A 58 -22.58 17.93 8.04
N ASP A 59 -22.20 17.25 9.12
CA ASP A 59 -22.57 17.63 10.48
C ASP A 59 -21.30 17.86 11.31
N TYR A 60 -20.90 19.13 11.44
CA TYR A 60 -19.66 19.49 12.13
C TYR A 60 -19.70 19.15 13.62
N ASN A 61 -20.87 19.19 14.26
CA ASN A 61 -20.99 18.90 15.70
C ASN A 61 -20.84 17.41 15.95
N LEU A 62 -21.46 16.58 15.10
CA LEU A 62 -21.32 15.13 15.17
C LEU A 62 -19.88 14.69 14.88
N ILE A 63 -19.25 15.27 13.84
CA ILE A 63 -17.85 14.98 13.50
C ILE A 63 -16.91 15.42 14.62
N ALA A 64 -17.13 16.60 15.20
CA ALA A 64 -16.36 17.10 16.33
C ALA A 64 -16.43 16.18 17.55
N PHE A 65 -17.64 15.72 17.89
CA PHE A 65 -17.86 14.78 18.99
C PHE A 65 -17.17 13.43 18.73
N ASP A 66 -17.29 12.89 17.52
CA ASP A 66 -16.71 11.62 17.11
C ASP A 66 -15.17 11.65 17.15
N LEU A 67 -14.58 12.66 16.52
CA LEU A 67 -13.12 12.79 16.38
C LEU A 67 -12.44 13.46 17.59
N ARG A 68 -13.21 13.93 18.57
CA ARG A 68 -12.72 14.66 19.76
C ARG A 68 -11.94 15.93 19.41
N ILE A 69 -12.51 16.72 18.49
CA ILE A 69 -11.96 17.98 18.01
C ILE A 69 -12.98 19.10 18.10
N ASP A 70 -12.54 20.33 17.86
CA ASP A 70 -13.45 21.47 17.77
C ASP A 70 -14.24 21.43 16.45
N ALA A 71 -15.54 21.77 16.52
CA ALA A 71 -16.40 21.87 15.34
C ALA A 71 -15.92 22.94 14.34
N SER A 72 -15.28 24.01 14.83
CA SER A 72 -14.64 25.03 14.00
C SER A 72 -13.45 24.47 13.20
N LEU A 73 -12.64 23.60 13.82
CA LEU A 73 -11.53 22.92 13.16
C LEU A 73 -12.07 21.96 12.08
N ALA A 74 -13.07 21.14 12.42
CA ALA A 74 -13.71 20.24 11.46
C ALA A 74 -14.24 21.02 10.24
N LYS A 75 -14.98 22.11 10.48
CA LYS A 75 -15.51 22.99 9.43
C LYS A 75 -14.40 23.57 8.55
N SER A 76 -13.34 24.09 9.17
CA SER A 76 -12.22 24.68 8.43
C SER A 76 -11.51 23.65 7.55
N ILE A 77 -11.21 22.46 8.06
CA ILE A 77 -10.56 21.39 7.28
C ILE A 77 -11.45 20.94 6.11
N ILE A 78 -12.76 20.81 6.34
CA ILE A 78 -13.71 20.34 5.32
C ILE A 78 -13.91 21.38 4.20
N ARG A 79 -13.96 22.68 4.53
CA ARG A 79 -14.40 23.73 3.58
C ARG A 79 -13.27 24.59 3.01
N ASP A 80 -12.22 24.87 3.77
CA ASP A 80 -11.31 25.99 3.44
C ASP A 80 -10.14 25.58 2.53
N PHE A 81 -9.81 24.29 2.44
CA PHE A 81 -8.56 23.82 1.82
C PHE A 81 -8.75 23.06 0.50
N GLY A 82 -9.98 22.93 0.01
CA GLY A 82 -10.26 22.20 -1.23
C GLY A 82 -9.88 20.72 -1.16
N LEU A 83 -9.91 20.10 0.03
CA LEU A 83 -9.56 18.70 0.22
C LEU A 83 -10.71 17.74 -0.14
N PHE A 84 -11.94 18.26 -0.10
CA PHE A 84 -13.17 17.49 -0.29
C PHE A 84 -14.08 18.14 -1.32
N ALA A 85 -14.85 17.32 -2.01
CA ALA A 85 -15.96 17.71 -2.86
C ALA A 85 -17.28 17.49 -2.13
N PHE A 86 -18.34 18.18 -2.55
CA PHE A 86 -19.66 18.15 -1.92
C PHE A 86 -20.72 17.58 -2.86
N THR A 87 -21.72 16.95 -2.29
CA THR A 87 -22.91 16.43 -2.99
C THR A 87 -24.12 16.51 -2.07
N VAL A 88 -25.32 16.29 -2.63
CA VAL A 88 -26.56 16.26 -1.86
C VAL A 88 -27.17 14.88 -1.98
N ASP A 89 -27.25 14.18 -0.85
CA ASP A 89 -27.98 12.93 -0.73
C ASP A 89 -29.46 13.23 -0.44
N PRO A 90 -30.42 12.64 -1.18
CA PRO A 90 -31.85 12.93 -1.00
C PRO A 90 -32.39 12.60 0.40
N GLU A 91 -31.78 11.64 1.12
CA GLU A 91 -32.24 11.19 2.44
C GLU A 91 -31.42 11.83 3.56
N ARG A 92 -30.11 11.98 3.37
CA ARG A 92 -29.16 12.40 4.41
C ARG A 92 -28.80 13.88 4.36
N GLY A 93 -29.03 14.57 3.24
CA GLY A 93 -28.68 15.97 3.04
C GLY A 93 -27.28 16.20 2.46
N GLU A 94 -26.69 17.36 2.75
CA GLU A 94 -25.37 17.73 2.23
C GLU A 94 -24.29 16.77 2.74
N CYS A 95 -23.54 16.17 1.82
CA CYS A 95 -22.46 15.23 2.09
C CYS A 95 -21.15 15.71 1.47
N PHE A 96 -20.03 15.29 2.03
CA PHE A 96 -18.70 15.52 1.49
C PHE A 96 -17.95 14.21 1.26
N TYR A 97 -17.03 14.21 0.30
CA TYR A 97 -16.20 13.06 -0.05
C TYR A 97 -14.83 13.50 -0.58
N SER A 98 -13.87 12.57 -0.62
CA SER A 98 -12.56 12.79 -1.23
C SER A 98 -12.48 12.08 -2.58
N GLU A 99 -12.22 12.84 -3.65
CA GLU A 99 -12.04 12.25 -4.99
C GLU A 99 -10.90 11.24 -5.03
N SER A 100 -9.75 11.57 -4.45
CA SER A 100 -8.58 10.68 -4.45
C SER A 100 -8.87 9.38 -3.70
N LEU A 101 -9.62 9.43 -2.59
CA LEU A 101 -10.07 8.25 -1.89
C LEU A 101 -11.00 7.40 -2.77
N ARG A 102 -12.05 7.98 -3.35
CA ARG A 102 -13.00 7.25 -4.20
C ARG A 102 -12.32 6.58 -5.39
N GLN A 103 -11.40 7.26 -6.06
CA GLN A 103 -10.64 6.68 -7.16
C GLN A 103 -9.80 5.47 -6.73
N ARG A 104 -9.17 5.53 -5.56
CA ARG A 104 -8.42 4.40 -4.99
C ARG A 104 -9.34 3.25 -4.57
N MET A 105 -10.50 3.57 -4.00
CA MET A 105 -11.45 2.56 -3.55
C MET A 105 -12.13 1.84 -4.71
N ALA A 106 -12.50 2.57 -5.78
CA ALA A 106 -13.05 1.97 -7.00
C ALA A 106 -12.14 0.86 -7.55
N ARG A 107 -10.84 1.14 -7.70
CA ARG A 107 -9.85 0.13 -8.13
C ARG A 107 -9.77 -1.06 -7.18
N LYS A 108 -9.76 -0.80 -5.87
CA LYS A 108 -9.70 -1.86 -4.84
C LYS A 108 -10.95 -2.74 -4.87
N ASP A 109 -12.11 -2.14 -5.05
CA ASP A 109 -13.40 -2.80 -5.06
C ASP A 109 -13.55 -3.65 -6.32
N GLU A 110 -13.14 -3.14 -7.48
CA GLU A 110 -13.08 -3.91 -8.72
C GLU A 110 -12.20 -5.17 -8.59
N ILE A 111 -10.99 -5.03 -8.04
CA ILE A 111 -10.09 -6.17 -7.80
C ILE A 111 -10.74 -7.16 -6.83
N THR A 112 -11.36 -6.66 -5.76
CA THR A 112 -12.04 -7.49 -4.76
C THR A 112 -13.23 -8.22 -5.37
N ALA A 113 -14.01 -7.57 -6.23
CA ALA A 113 -15.14 -8.17 -6.95
C ALA A 113 -14.66 -9.29 -7.89
N LYS A 114 -13.60 -9.04 -8.68
CA LYS A 114 -12.99 -10.07 -9.56
C LYS A 114 -12.50 -11.28 -8.77
N ARG A 115 -11.84 -11.06 -7.63
CA ARG A 115 -11.38 -12.14 -6.73
C ARG A 115 -12.55 -12.94 -6.15
N LYS A 116 -13.61 -12.26 -5.72
CA LYS A 116 -14.83 -12.90 -5.20
C LYS A 116 -15.50 -13.75 -6.29
N ALA A 117 -15.64 -13.23 -7.51
CA ALA A 117 -16.21 -13.96 -8.64
C ALA A 117 -15.40 -15.23 -8.98
N ALA A 118 -14.07 -15.11 -9.09
CA ALA A 118 -13.19 -16.25 -9.33
C ALA A 118 -13.27 -17.30 -8.20
N SER A 119 -13.34 -16.84 -6.94
CA SER A 119 -13.53 -17.74 -5.80
C SER A 119 -14.87 -18.46 -5.84
N ALA A 120 -15.95 -17.79 -6.21
CA ALA A 120 -17.28 -18.40 -6.32
C ALA A 120 -17.30 -19.50 -7.40
N ILE A 121 -16.67 -19.25 -8.55
CA ILE A 121 -16.50 -20.25 -9.62
C ILE A 121 -15.66 -21.44 -9.11
N GLY A 122 -14.58 -21.18 -8.40
CA GLY A 122 -13.76 -22.25 -7.82
C GLY A 122 -14.51 -23.12 -6.81
N VAL A 123 -15.43 -22.53 -6.04
CA VAL A 123 -16.28 -23.25 -5.08
C VAL A 123 -17.33 -24.08 -5.81
N SER A 124 -18.01 -23.53 -6.83
CA SER A 124 -19.02 -24.26 -7.59
C SER A 124 -18.43 -25.46 -8.32
N VAL A 125 -17.27 -25.31 -8.97
CA VAL A 125 -16.57 -26.42 -9.65
C VAL A 125 -16.18 -27.53 -8.66
N ARG A 126 -15.73 -27.17 -7.46
CA ARG A 126 -15.42 -28.16 -6.40
C ARG A 126 -16.67 -28.88 -5.91
N GLN A 127 -17.79 -28.16 -5.80
CA GLN A 127 -19.05 -28.75 -5.38
C GLN A 127 -19.60 -29.71 -6.45
N GLU A 128 -19.61 -29.30 -7.71
CA GLU A 128 -20.03 -30.13 -8.84
C GLU A 128 -19.18 -31.40 -8.94
N ASN A 129 -17.85 -31.28 -8.82
CA ASN A 129 -16.97 -32.45 -8.83
C ASN A 129 -17.25 -33.38 -7.63
N ARG A 130 -17.56 -32.85 -6.45
CA ARG A 130 -17.92 -33.64 -5.27
C ARG A 130 -19.27 -34.36 -5.46
N GLU A 131 -20.21 -33.75 -6.16
CA GLU A 131 -21.48 -34.37 -6.51
C GLU A 131 -21.27 -35.48 -7.55
N LYS A 132 -20.46 -35.25 -8.58
CA LYS A 132 -20.09 -36.28 -9.58
C LYS A 132 -19.37 -37.48 -8.97
N THR A 133 -18.42 -37.28 -8.05
CA THR A 133 -17.73 -38.39 -7.38
C THR A 133 -18.68 -39.18 -6.50
N LYS A 134 -19.60 -38.51 -5.79
CA LYS A 134 -20.63 -39.21 -5.00
C LYS A 134 -21.55 -40.03 -5.89
N THR A 135 -22.05 -39.46 -6.99
CA THR A 135 -22.94 -40.18 -7.93
C THR A 135 -22.23 -41.38 -8.58
N ALA A 136 -20.94 -41.25 -8.91
CA ALA A 136 -20.14 -42.35 -9.44
C ALA A 136 -19.89 -43.45 -8.39
N GLU A 137 -19.67 -43.08 -7.13
CA GLU A 137 -19.55 -44.03 -6.00
C GLU A 137 -20.87 -44.76 -5.74
N THR A 138 -22.04 -44.08 -5.82
CA THR A 138 -23.36 -44.72 -5.67
C THR A 138 -23.71 -45.62 -6.86
N SER A 139 -23.31 -45.26 -8.08
CA SER A 139 -23.59 -46.06 -9.27
C SER A 139 -22.70 -47.31 -9.36
N ASN A 140 -21.47 -47.25 -8.86
CA ASN A 140 -20.59 -48.42 -8.73
C ASN A 140 -21.00 -49.34 -7.56
N GLN A 141 -21.82 -48.88 -6.61
CA GLN A 141 -22.42 -49.75 -5.58
C GLN A 141 -23.69 -50.50 -6.07
N MET A 142 -24.22 -50.17 -7.26
CA MET A 142 -25.40 -50.85 -7.83
C MET A 142 -25.03 -52.01 -8.80
N VAL A 143 -23.75 -52.36 -8.93
CA VAL A 143 -23.30 -53.55 -9.68
C VAL A 143 -22.35 -54.38 -8.81
N THR A 144 -22.87 -54.91 -7.71
CA THR A 144 -22.30 -56.08 -7.02
C THR A 144 -23.42 -57.01 -6.55
N GLU A 145 -23.59 -58.05 -7.37
CA GLU A 145 -23.96 -59.44 -7.01
C GLU A 145 -25.37 -59.80 -6.53
N THR A 146 -26.08 -60.46 -7.44
CA THR A 146 -26.69 -61.78 -7.23
C THR A 146 -25.86 -62.62 -6.23
N GLN A 147 -26.44 -62.94 -5.08
CA GLN A 147 -25.95 -63.89 -4.06
C GLN A 147 -25.95 -65.35 -4.61
N PRO A 148 -25.23 -66.34 -4.02
CA PRO A 148 -24.95 -66.42 -2.59
C PRO A 148 -23.57 -66.93 -2.08
N ASN A 149 -23.32 -66.51 -0.83
CA ASN A 149 -22.62 -67.20 0.28
C ASN A 149 -21.08 -67.26 0.34
N GLY A 150 -20.54 -66.65 1.41
CA GLY A 150 -19.25 -67.01 2.02
C GLY A 150 -18.49 -65.83 2.64
N THR A 151 -18.74 -65.50 3.92
CA THR A 151 -17.95 -64.57 4.75
C THR A 151 -16.83 -65.30 5.54
N PRO A 152 -15.88 -64.60 6.21
CA PRO A 152 -15.27 -63.28 5.93
C PRO A 152 -13.73 -63.22 6.15
N ASN A 153 -13.19 -62.01 5.89
CA ASN A 153 -12.09 -61.30 6.56
C ASN A 153 -10.63 -61.37 6.06
N GLY A 154 -10.06 -60.17 5.87
CA GLY A 154 -8.62 -59.89 6.05
C GLY A 154 -7.95 -59.09 4.93
N SER A 155 -8.33 -57.83 4.71
CA SER A 155 -7.63 -56.94 3.76
C SER A 155 -6.61 -56.03 4.45
N GLU A 156 -5.31 -56.32 4.25
CA GLU A 156 -4.25 -55.32 4.34
C GLU A 156 -3.87 -54.89 2.92
N LYS A 157 -4.07 -53.61 2.58
CA LYS A 157 -3.44 -53.01 1.40
C LYS A 157 -2.90 -51.63 1.71
N ARG A 158 -1.58 -51.59 1.93
CA ARG A 158 -0.72 -50.41 1.95
C ARG A 158 -0.92 -49.57 0.69
N THR A 159 -1.15 -48.26 0.84
CA THR A 159 -0.99 -47.26 -0.22
C THR A 159 0.29 -46.46 0.01
N LYS A 160 1.16 -46.53 -0.99
CA LYS A 160 2.48 -45.91 -1.12
C LYS A 160 2.30 -44.40 -1.36
N GLY A 161 2.98 -43.59 -0.56
CA GLY A 161 2.91 -42.13 -0.58
C GLY A 161 3.36 -41.51 -1.91
N LYS A 162 2.72 -40.39 -2.27
CA LYS A 162 3.24 -39.43 -3.25
C LYS A 162 3.58 -38.15 -2.50
N GLU A 163 4.87 -37.83 -2.52
CA GLU A 163 5.49 -36.64 -1.97
C GLU A 163 4.86 -35.36 -2.53
N SER A 164 4.44 -34.46 -1.64
CA SER A 164 4.03 -33.11 -1.97
C SER A 164 5.26 -32.20 -1.99
N LYS A 165 5.68 -31.81 -3.20
CA LYS A 165 6.70 -30.80 -3.45
C LYS A 165 6.22 -29.44 -2.90
N VAL A 166 6.99 -28.91 -1.96
CA VAL A 166 6.86 -27.58 -1.35
C VAL A 166 6.75 -26.51 -2.45
N LYS A 167 5.68 -25.70 -2.40
CA LYS A 167 5.60 -24.43 -3.14
C LYS A 167 5.86 -23.30 -2.15
N GLU A 168 7.01 -22.67 -2.33
CA GLU A 168 7.38 -21.42 -1.67
C GLU A 168 6.29 -20.37 -1.90
N ASN A 169 5.87 -19.74 -0.81
CA ASN A 169 5.06 -18.54 -0.87
C ASN A 169 6.00 -17.40 -1.29
N SER A 170 5.83 -16.92 -2.52
CA SER A 170 6.42 -15.67 -2.98
C SER A 170 5.30 -14.65 -2.98
N THR A 171 5.31 -13.78 -1.98
CA THR A 171 4.53 -12.55 -1.96
C THR A 171 4.98 -11.67 -3.12
N SER A 172 4.31 -11.74 -4.26
CA SER A 172 4.60 -10.89 -5.42
C SER A 172 3.67 -9.67 -5.40
N SER A 173 4.12 -8.61 -4.74
CA SER A 173 3.64 -7.24 -4.95
C SER A 173 4.06 -6.78 -6.36
N PRO A 174 3.16 -6.32 -7.24
CA PRO A 174 3.56 -5.70 -8.49
C PRO A 174 3.57 -4.18 -8.29
N TYR A 175 4.68 -3.63 -7.82
CA TYR A 175 5.04 -2.26 -8.15
C TYR A 175 6.23 -2.33 -9.11
N VAL A 176 5.98 -1.94 -10.35
CA VAL A 176 7.02 -1.72 -11.35
C VAL A 176 7.23 -0.22 -11.38
N GLU A 177 8.38 0.23 -10.89
CA GLU A 177 8.82 1.62 -10.98
C GLU A 177 9.36 1.84 -12.39
N GLU A 178 8.53 2.42 -13.27
CA GLU A 178 9.01 2.95 -14.55
C GLU A 178 9.77 4.25 -14.28
N ALA A 179 11.10 4.15 -14.27
CA ALA A 179 11.99 5.30 -14.29
C ALA A 179 11.82 6.06 -15.62
N HIS A 180 11.03 7.13 -15.62
CA HIS A 180 11.05 8.10 -16.70
C HIS A 180 12.22 9.06 -16.51
N ALA A 181 13.17 8.98 -17.44
CA ALA A 181 14.27 9.92 -17.61
C ALA A 181 13.77 11.36 -17.65
N ALA A 182 14.20 12.16 -16.67
CA ALA A 182 13.96 13.60 -16.67
C ALA A 182 14.67 14.24 -17.87
N LYS A 183 13.89 14.82 -18.79
CA LYS A 183 14.40 15.75 -19.80
C LYS A 183 14.63 17.12 -19.12
N PRO A 184 15.76 17.81 -19.39
CA PRO A 184 16.06 19.07 -18.73
C PRO A 184 15.28 20.22 -19.40
N LEU A 185 14.53 20.96 -18.59
CA LEU A 185 13.98 22.25 -18.97
C LEU A 185 15.07 23.32 -18.82
N ARG A 186 15.38 23.93 -19.95
CA ARG A 186 16.27 25.08 -20.12
C ARG A 186 15.70 26.29 -19.40
N ASN A 187 16.55 27.04 -18.70
CA ASN A 187 16.39 28.49 -18.62
C ASN A 187 17.77 29.18 -18.70
N ALA A 188 17.91 30.02 -19.73
CA ALA A 188 18.93 31.06 -19.85
C ALA A 188 18.55 32.22 -18.89
N GLY A 189 19.47 33.01 -18.34
CA GLY A 189 20.91 33.03 -18.51
C GLY A 189 21.58 33.95 -17.48
N ALA A 190 22.84 33.67 -17.19
CA ALA A 190 23.84 34.61 -16.73
C ALA A 190 25.18 33.93 -17.02
N ARG A 191 25.89 34.46 -18.02
CA ARG A 191 27.32 34.19 -18.25
C ARG A 191 28.08 35.00 -17.18
N ASP A 192 29.20 34.59 -16.61
CA ASP A 192 30.49 34.32 -17.26
C ASP A 192 31.48 33.64 -16.28
N GLU A 193 32.38 32.84 -16.85
CA GLU A 193 33.76 32.55 -16.39
C GLU A 193 33.99 31.81 -15.05
N ALA A 194 34.18 30.48 -15.12
CA ALA A 194 35.20 29.79 -14.32
C ALA A 194 35.64 28.49 -15.01
N ALA A 195 36.94 28.44 -15.32
CA ALA A 195 37.59 27.49 -16.17
C ALA A 195 37.48 26.03 -15.72
N SER A 196 37.36 25.18 -16.74
CA SER A 196 37.57 23.74 -16.73
C SER A 196 38.93 23.34 -16.17
N VAL A 197 38.97 22.56 -15.08
CA VAL A 197 40.06 21.61 -14.81
C VAL A 197 39.48 20.40 -14.10
N ALA A 198 39.16 19.35 -14.84
CA ALA A 198 39.09 18.00 -14.32
C ALA A 198 40.37 17.28 -14.74
N PRO A 199 41.17 16.69 -13.84
CA PRO A 199 42.15 15.72 -14.25
C PRO A 199 41.48 14.34 -14.31
N SER A 200 41.57 13.75 -15.50
CA SER A 200 41.42 12.34 -15.76
C SER A 200 42.59 11.56 -15.12
N ALA A 201 42.29 10.53 -14.34
CA ALA A 201 43.11 9.34 -14.14
C ALA A 201 42.10 8.19 -13.99
N GLY A 202 42.02 7.19 -14.86
CA GLY A 202 43.07 6.26 -15.22
C GLY A 202 42.66 4.91 -14.65
N GLY A 203 42.19 4.00 -15.50
CA GLY A 203 41.65 2.70 -15.07
C GLY A 203 42.70 1.80 -14.40
N GLY A 204 42.27 1.03 -13.39
CA GLY A 204 43.05 -0.01 -12.76
C GLY A 204 42.22 -0.77 -11.74
N SER A 205 42.17 -2.10 -11.86
CA SER A 205 41.52 -3.01 -10.91
C SER A 205 42.47 -3.37 -9.76
N LYS A 206 41.91 -3.68 -8.56
CA LYS A 206 42.55 -4.06 -7.28
C LYS A 206 43.22 -2.87 -6.56
N ASP A 207 43.12 -2.63 -5.25
CA ASP A 207 42.79 -3.43 -4.05
C ASP A 207 41.88 -2.62 -3.10
N LYS A 208 41.25 -3.26 -2.10
CA LYS A 208 40.63 -2.57 -0.95
C LYS A 208 41.73 -1.95 -0.07
N GLY A 209 42.36 -0.89 -0.55
CA GLY A 209 43.30 -0.05 0.21
C GLY A 209 42.53 1.04 0.96
N ASP A 210 42.93 1.32 2.19
CA ASP A 210 42.30 2.24 3.13
C ASP A 210 41.80 3.54 2.47
N PHE A 211 40.57 3.91 2.83
CA PHE A 211 40.01 5.21 2.48
C PHE A 211 40.84 6.30 3.16
N ASP A 212 41.55 7.12 2.37
CA ASP A 212 42.40 8.20 2.89
C ASP A 212 41.53 9.33 3.46
N LEU A 213 41.23 9.20 4.75
CA LEU A 213 40.44 10.14 5.51
C LEU A 213 41.11 11.52 5.61
N ALA A 214 42.43 11.58 5.50
CA ALA A 214 43.18 12.84 5.50
C ALA A 214 43.03 13.57 4.14
N ALA A 215 43.04 12.85 3.02
CA ALA A 215 42.73 13.44 1.71
C ALA A 215 41.29 13.98 1.66
N PHE A 216 40.32 13.22 2.19
CA PHE A 216 38.93 13.67 2.28
C PHE A 216 38.78 14.93 3.14
N ALA A 217 39.38 14.95 4.34
CA ALA A 217 39.28 16.09 5.25
C ALA A 217 39.87 17.37 4.65
N ARG A 218 40.97 17.27 3.88
CA ARG A 218 41.55 18.42 3.17
C ARG A 218 40.60 18.96 2.10
N TYR A 219 40.12 18.09 1.20
CA TYR A 219 39.21 18.47 0.13
C TYR A 219 37.93 19.13 0.66
N PHE A 220 37.34 18.55 1.70
CA PHE A 220 36.11 19.06 2.31
C PHE A 220 36.31 20.45 2.92
N ASN A 221 37.38 20.63 3.71
CA ASN A 221 37.66 21.91 4.36
C ASN A 221 37.97 23.03 3.34
N GLU A 222 38.69 22.72 2.26
CA GLU A 222 39.01 23.68 1.19
C GLU A 222 37.76 24.11 0.42
N THR A 223 36.92 23.14 0.03
CA THR A 223 35.66 23.41 -0.68
C THR A 223 34.72 24.28 0.17
N MET A 224 34.58 23.96 1.46
CA MET A 224 33.69 24.70 2.35
C MET A 224 34.20 26.12 2.64
N ALA A 225 35.53 26.31 2.71
CA ALA A 225 36.12 27.64 2.85
C ALA A 225 35.91 28.49 1.59
N ALA A 226 36.06 27.91 0.40
CA ALA A 226 35.82 28.60 -0.88
C ALA A 226 34.35 29.07 -1.04
N HIS A 227 33.40 28.30 -0.49
CA HIS A 227 31.98 28.65 -0.48
C HIS A 227 31.54 29.51 0.74
N GLY A 228 32.49 29.98 1.56
CA GLY A 228 32.21 30.88 2.68
C GLY A 228 31.42 30.24 3.83
N ALA A 229 31.37 28.91 3.92
CA ALA A 229 30.62 28.21 4.95
C ALA A 229 31.35 28.29 6.31
N GLN A 230 30.68 28.83 7.34
CA GLN A 230 31.18 28.84 8.73
C GLN A 230 30.89 27.51 9.42
N ILE A 231 31.53 26.43 8.96
CA ILE A 231 31.41 25.08 9.55
C ILE A 231 32.73 24.73 10.25
N PRO A 232 32.70 24.06 11.42
CA PRO A 232 33.91 23.58 12.08
C PRO A 232 34.75 22.67 11.18
N ARG A 233 36.07 22.88 11.14
CA ARG A 233 36.98 22.09 10.30
C ARG A 233 37.02 20.63 10.75
N VAL A 234 36.95 19.71 9.78
CA VAL A 234 37.14 18.28 10.03
C VAL A 234 38.62 18.04 10.33
N ARG A 235 38.92 17.48 11.51
CA ARG A 235 40.27 17.10 11.92
C ARG A 235 40.59 15.70 11.37
N SER A 236 41.78 15.51 10.81
CA SER A 236 42.27 14.16 10.50
C SER A 236 42.51 13.41 11.81
N LEU A 237 41.94 12.22 11.95
CA LEU A 237 42.30 11.31 13.04
C LEU A 237 43.73 10.81 12.80
N PRO A 238 44.58 10.68 13.84
CA PRO A 238 45.87 10.04 13.69
C PRO A 238 45.68 8.56 13.28
N PRO A 239 46.63 7.99 12.52
CA PRO A 239 46.57 6.60 12.07
C PRO A 239 46.59 5.61 13.23
#